data_AF-A0A2M7TQ06-F1
#
_entry.id   AF-A0A2M7TQ06-F1
#
_cell.length_a   1.000
_cell.length_b   1.000
_cell.length_c   1.000
_cell.angle_alpha   90.00
_cell.angle_beta   90.00
_cell.angle_gamma   90.00
#
_symmetry.space_group_name_H-M   'P 1'
#
loop_
_entity.id
_entity.type
_entity.pdbx_description
1 polymer ?
#
loop_
_entity_poly.entity_id
_entity_poly.type
_entity_poly.pdbx_seq_one_letter_code
_entity_poly.pdbx_strand_id
1 'polypeptide(L)'
;MTDLAFNLSWANPTWDVFIVLFFVVGAFVYGISLGRDRLVTMLVAIYMSLAVVDHAPFLSEVSANINVEQIFVLRIGFFVGFFLFMFFLLSRSALQKTIAKADTIGDWWQIFVYSFLHVGLLISILLSFLPESRLSVFSKTTVNIFTSEMARFLWIVVPILAMIFVKGGASEKKKTEE
;
A
#
# COMPACT_ATOMS: atom_id res chain seq x y z
N MET A 1 24.53 -19.55 6.75
CA MET A 1 24.03 -19.96 5.42
C MET A 1 22.54 -19.67 5.38
N THR A 2 22.10 -19.01 4.31
CA THR A 2 20.90 -18.19 4.20
C THR A 2 19.62 -19.02 3.99
N ASP A 3 18.77 -19.13 5.01
CA ASP A 3 17.37 -19.52 4.82
C ASP A 3 16.57 -18.30 4.31
N LEU A 4 16.75 -17.98 3.03
CA LEU A 4 15.92 -17.02 2.29
C LEU A 4 14.64 -17.68 1.71
N ALA A 5 14.37 -18.93 2.10
CA ALA A 5 13.24 -19.66 1.55
C ALA A 5 11.92 -19.18 2.17
N PHE A 6 11.04 -18.63 1.32
CA PHE A 6 9.63 -18.57 1.65
C PHE A 6 9.14 -20.01 1.87
N ASN A 7 8.62 -20.33 3.05
CA ASN A 7 7.99 -21.63 3.33
C ASN A 7 6.63 -21.73 2.63
N LEU A 8 6.66 -21.88 1.30
CA LEU A 8 5.51 -22.05 0.42
C LEU A 8 5.13 -23.53 0.37
N SER A 9 4.33 -23.97 1.33
CA SER A 9 3.73 -25.32 1.33
C SER A 9 2.32 -25.25 0.78
N TRP A 10 2.11 -25.74 -0.45
CA TRP A 10 0.78 -25.81 -1.08
C TRP A 10 -0.15 -26.83 -0.41
N ALA A 11 0.44 -27.83 0.26
CA ALA A 11 -0.29 -28.86 0.99
C ALA A 11 -0.73 -28.43 2.40
N ASN A 12 -0.06 -27.42 2.97
CA ASN A 12 -0.40 -26.78 4.26
C ASN A 12 -0.23 -25.27 4.12
N PRO A 13 -1.23 -24.55 3.58
CA PRO A 13 -1.08 -23.13 3.26
C PRO A 13 -0.75 -22.33 4.52
N THR A 14 0.46 -21.77 4.54
CA THR A 14 0.92 -20.84 5.57
C THR A 14 0.32 -19.45 5.34
N TRP A 15 0.34 -18.59 6.36
CA TRP A 15 -0.12 -17.21 6.23
C TRP A 15 0.68 -16.40 5.19
N ASP A 16 1.93 -16.79 4.92
CA ASP A 16 2.75 -16.25 3.83
C ASP A 16 2.14 -16.48 2.44
N VAL A 17 1.51 -17.64 2.21
CA VAL A 17 0.84 -17.95 0.92
C VAL A 17 -0.31 -16.98 0.67
N PHE A 18 -1.07 -16.63 1.73
CA PHE A 18 -2.15 -15.65 1.62
C PHE A 18 -1.62 -14.25 1.31
N ILE A 19 -0.47 -13.84 1.89
CA ILE A 19 0.17 -12.58 1.54
C ILE A 19 0.60 -12.58 0.08
N VAL A 20 1.27 -13.63 -0.39
CA VAL A 20 1.70 -13.72 -1.79
C VAL A 20 0.50 -13.72 -2.73
N LEU A 21 -0.56 -14.44 -2.39
CA LEU A 21 -1.78 -14.47 -3.19
C LEU A 21 -2.46 -13.09 -3.21
N PHE A 22 -2.61 -12.45 -2.05
CA PHE A 22 -3.15 -11.09 -1.97
C PHE A 22 -2.28 -10.09 -2.73
N PHE A 23 -0.96 -10.25 -2.69
CA PHE A 23 -0.03 -9.42 -3.41
C PHE A 23 -0.17 -9.57 -4.93
N VAL A 24 -0.16 -10.81 -5.44
CA VAL A 24 -0.26 -11.11 -6.88
C VAL A 24 -1.65 -10.75 -7.39
N VAL A 25 -2.71 -11.25 -6.75
CA VAL A 25 -4.09 -10.96 -7.15
C VAL A 25 -4.37 -9.47 -7.00
N GLY A 26 -3.97 -8.87 -5.88
CA GLY A 26 -4.08 -7.44 -5.66
C GLY A 26 -3.40 -6.66 -6.77
N ALA A 27 -2.12 -6.90 -7.05
CA ALA A 27 -1.37 -6.12 -8.05
C ALA A 27 -1.97 -6.27 -9.46
N PHE A 28 -2.37 -7.48 -9.87
CA PHE A 28 -2.94 -7.71 -11.19
C PHE A 28 -4.39 -7.20 -11.31
N VAL A 29 -5.26 -7.53 -10.35
CA VAL A 29 -6.67 -7.13 -10.37
C VAL A 29 -6.81 -5.62 -10.17
N TYR A 30 -6.08 -5.02 -9.22
CA TYR A 30 -6.11 -3.57 -9.02
C TYR A 30 -5.57 -2.82 -10.24
N GLY A 31 -4.45 -3.29 -10.80
CA GLY A 31 -3.83 -2.62 -11.95
C GLY A 31 -4.74 -2.59 -13.16
N ILE A 32 -5.45 -3.69 -13.42
CA ILE A 32 -6.34 -3.77 -14.58
C ILE A 32 -7.68 -3.07 -14.31
N SER A 33 -8.24 -3.19 -13.10
CA SER A 33 -9.64 -2.81 -12.84
C SER A 33 -9.86 -1.34 -12.49
N LEU A 34 -8.89 -0.64 -11.89
CA LEU A 34 -9.09 0.74 -11.42
C LEU A 34 -8.66 1.82 -12.41
N GLY A 35 -7.93 1.44 -13.46
CA GLY A 35 -7.41 2.36 -14.45
C GLY A 35 -6.32 3.30 -13.90
N ARG A 36 -5.59 3.95 -14.81
CA ARG A 36 -4.46 4.84 -14.49
C ARG A 36 -4.88 6.04 -13.65
N ASP A 37 -6.01 6.65 -13.97
CA ASP A 37 -6.46 7.94 -13.41
C ASP A 37 -6.71 7.90 -11.88
N ARG A 38 -6.85 6.70 -11.31
CA ARG A 38 -7.16 6.52 -9.88
C ARG A 38 -5.94 6.15 -9.04
N LEU A 39 -4.77 5.95 -9.64
CA LEU A 39 -3.54 5.57 -8.93
C LEU A 39 -3.10 6.68 -7.96
N VAL A 40 -3.05 7.92 -8.43
CA VAL A 40 -2.72 9.09 -7.57
C VAL A 40 -3.74 9.26 -6.46
N THR A 41 -5.03 9.10 -6.79
CA THR A 41 -6.12 9.20 -5.80
C THR A 41 -5.97 8.16 -4.70
N MET A 42 -5.63 6.92 -5.09
CA MET A 42 -5.41 5.82 -4.16
C MET A 42 -4.22 6.08 -3.25
N LEU A 43 -3.10 6.52 -3.81
CA LEU A 43 -1.91 6.82 -3.03
C LEU A 43 -2.21 7.89 -1.98
N VAL A 44 -2.83 9.00 -2.39
CA VAL A 44 -3.23 10.08 -1.47
C VAL A 44 -4.18 9.58 -0.39
N ALA A 45 -5.16 8.73 -0.74
CA ALA A 45 -6.08 8.15 0.24
C ALA A 45 -5.37 7.24 1.25
N ILE A 46 -4.37 6.45 0.82
CA ILE A 46 -3.55 5.62 1.71
C ILE A 46 -2.80 6.51 2.70
N TYR A 47 -2.13 7.55 2.22
CA TYR A 47 -1.37 8.48 3.06
C TYR A 47 -2.24 9.23 4.06
N MET A 48 -3.37 9.77 3.60
CA MET A 48 -4.31 10.45 4.49
C MET A 48 -4.85 9.49 5.55
N SER A 49 -5.17 8.26 5.18
CA SER A 49 -5.64 7.25 6.14
C SER A 49 -4.58 6.89 7.16
N LEU A 50 -3.34 6.66 6.71
CA LEU A 50 -2.22 6.36 7.59
C LEU A 50 -1.99 7.49 8.61
N ALA A 51 -1.94 8.74 8.15
CA ALA A 51 -1.77 9.90 9.02
C ALA A 51 -2.89 10.03 10.06
N VAL A 52 -4.14 9.76 9.67
CA VAL A 52 -5.28 9.84 10.58
C VAL A 52 -5.25 8.71 11.62
N VAL A 53 -4.88 7.49 11.22
CA VAL A 53 -4.77 6.35 12.15
C VAL A 53 -3.63 6.56 13.14
N ASP A 54 -2.47 7.04 12.68
CA ASP A 54 -1.29 7.23 13.54
C ASP A 54 -1.49 8.35 14.57
N HIS A 55 -2.32 9.34 14.27
CA HIS A 55 -2.60 10.48 15.15
C HIS A 55 -3.98 10.45 15.82
N ALA A 56 -4.74 9.36 15.70
CA ALA A 56 -6.07 9.24 16.28
C ALA A 56 -6.01 9.06 17.82
N PRO A 57 -6.45 10.05 18.63
CA PRO A 57 -6.34 9.97 20.10
C PRO A 57 -7.23 8.88 20.71
N PHE A 58 -8.37 8.57 20.08
CA PHE A 58 -9.26 7.51 20.54
C PHE A 58 -8.62 6.11 20.44
N LEU A 59 -7.66 5.89 19.54
CA LEU A 59 -6.93 4.61 19.47
C LEU A 59 -5.95 4.46 20.64
N SER A 60 -5.41 5.57 21.16
CA SER A 60 -4.57 5.58 22.36
C SER A 60 -5.38 5.48 23.65
N GLU A 61 -6.55 6.10 23.74
CA GLU A 61 -7.41 6.03 24.93
C GLU A 61 -8.04 4.63 25.10
N VAL A 62 -8.44 4.02 23.98
CA VAL A 62 -8.94 2.64 23.97
C VAL A 62 -7.82 1.65 24.34
N SER A 63 -6.56 1.94 24.00
CA SER A 63 -5.43 1.08 24.38
C SER A 63 -5.16 1.01 25.87
N ALA A 64 -5.59 2.01 26.64
CA ALA A 64 -5.44 2.02 28.10
C ALA A 64 -6.44 1.08 28.80
N ASN A 65 -7.55 0.73 28.13
CA ASN A 65 -8.67 -0.01 28.74
C ASN A 65 -8.91 -1.40 28.11
N ILE A 66 -8.31 -1.70 26.95
CA ILE A 66 -8.51 -2.95 26.21
C ILE A 66 -7.18 -3.69 26.03
N ASN A 67 -7.23 -5.02 26.06
CA ASN A 67 -6.09 -5.90 25.80
C ASN A 67 -5.44 -5.60 24.43
N VAL A 68 -4.11 -5.49 24.40
CA VAL A 68 -3.28 -5.14 23.23
C VAL A 68 -3.60 -6.03 22.01
N GLU A 69 -3.97 -7.28 22.28
CA GLU A 69 -4.40 -8.27 21.29
C GLU A 69 -5.65 -7.87 20.48
N GLN A 70 -6.51 -6.96 20.93
CA GLN A 70 -7.71 -6.56 20.17
C GLN A 70 -7.56 -5.21 19.45
N ILE A 71 -6.58 -4.39 19.87
CA ILE A 71 -6.38 -3.04 19.34
C ILE A 71 -5.98 -3.07 17.87
N PHE A 72 -5.19 -4.06 17.44
CA PHE A 72 -4.75 -4.15 16.06
C PHE A 72 -5.93 -4.30 15.08
N VAL A 73 -7.00 -5.01 15.48
CA VAL A 73 -8.20 -5.19 14.68
C VAL A 73 -8.90 -3.85 14.47
N LEU A 74 -9.00 -3.04 15.54
CA LEU A 74 -9.54 -1.68 15.45
C LEU A 74 -8.67 -0.78 14.56
N ARG A 75 -7.34 -0.84 14.68
CA ARG A 75 -6.42 -0.06 13.83
C ARG A 75 -6.56 -0.42 12.35
N ILE A 76 -6.57 -1.71 12.02
CA ILE A 76 -6.76 -2.20 10.65
C ILE A 76 -8.15 -1.80 10.14
N GLY A 77 -9.20 -2.05 10.91
CA GLY A 77 -10.57 -1.73 10.53
C GLY A 77 -10.76 -0.23 10.29
N PHE A 78 -10.18 0.61 11.15
CA PHE A 78 -10.24 2.06 11.02
C PHE A 78 -9.42 2.55 9.82
N PHE A 79 -8.21 2.02 9.61
CA PHE A 79 -7.39 2.34 8.43
C PHE A 79 -8.11 1.96 7.13
N VAL A 80 -8.65 0.75 7.03
CA VAL A 80 -9.36 0.29 5.83
C VAL A 80 -10.63 1.10 5.61
N GLY A 81 -11.43 1.32 6.67
CA GLY A 81 -12.65 2.11 6.59
C GLY A 81 -12.39 3.55 6.15
N PHE A 82 -11.40 4.21 6.75
CA PHE A 82 -11.03 5.58 6.42
C PHE A 82 -10.36 5.68 5.04
N PHE A 83 -9.52 4.72 4.67
CA PHE A 83 -8.95 4.63 3.32
C PHE A 83 -10.06 4.54 2.26
N LEU A 84 -11.03 3.64 2.44
CA LEU A 84 -12.15 3.51 1.50
C LEU A 84 -12.98 4.79 1.46
N PHE A 85 -13.29 5.38 2.62
CA PHE A 85 -14.00 6.65 2.72
C PHE A 85 -13.29 7.77 1.93
N MET A 86 -11.99 7.98 2.19
CA MET A 86 -11.16 8.94 1.47
C MET A 86 -11.10 8.63 -0.02
N PHE A 87 -10.86 7.37 -0.39
CA PHE A 87 -10.79 6.94 -1.77
C PHE A 87 -12.07 7.28 -2.54
N PHE A 88 -13.24 6.96 -2.00
CA PHE A 88 -14.52 7.29 -2.65
C PHE A 88 -14.78 8.81 -2.69
N LEU A 89 -14.43 9.53 -1.62
CA LEU A 89 -14.57 10.99 -1.55
C LEU A 89 -13.70 11.69 -2.60
N LEU A 90 -12.41 11.34 -2.67
CA LEU A 90 -11.49 11.90 -3.65
C LEU A 90 -11.82 11.44 -5.07
N SER A 91 -12.29 10.20 -5.23
CA SER A 91 -12.68 9.67 -6.54
C SER A 91 -13.94 10.34 -7.11
N ARG A 92 -14.77 10.98 -6.30
CA ARG A 92 -15.92 11.76 -6.78
C ARG A 92 -15.61 13.25 -6.87
N SER A 93 -14.51 13.70 -6.27
CA SER A 93 -14.15 15.12 -6.20
C SER A 93 -13.58 15.65 -7.52
N ALA A 94 -13.74 16.95 -7.75
CA ALA A 94 -13.14 17.69 -8.86
C ALA A 94 -11.60 17.56 -8.93
N LEU A 95 -10.95 17.06 -7.86
CA LEU A 95 -9.54 16.65 -7.84
C LEU A 95 -9.18 15.71 -9.00
N GLN A 96 -10.07 14.80 -9.41
CA GLN A 96 -9.83 13.96 -10.58
C GLN A 96 -9.62 14.77 -11.86
N LYS A 97 -10.35 15.89 -12.03
CA LYS A 97 -10.24 16.73 -13.25
C LYS A 97 -8.90 17.47 -13.34
N THR A 98 -8.30 17.80 -12.19
CA THR A 98 -7.00 18.49 -12.13
C THR A 98 -5.84 17.50 -12.21
N ILE A 99 -5.98 16.32 -11.60
CA ILE A 99 -4.96 15.28 -11.58
C ILE A 99 -4.92 14.52 -12.92
N ALA A 100 -6.08 14.16 -13.50
CA ALA A 100 -6.15 13.43 -14.77
C ALA A 100 -5.64 14.23 -15.98
N LYS A 101 -5.72 15.57 -15.95
CA LYS A 101 -5.15 16.42 -17.01
C LYS A 101 -3.62 16.41 -17.06
N ALA A 102 -2.95 16.04 -15.95
CA ALA A 102 -1.49 16.00 -15.86
C ALA A 102 -0.90 14.63 -16.24
N ASP A 103 -1.74 13.62 -16.49
CA ASP A 103 -1.36 12.20 -16.51
C ASP A 103 -1.64 11.51 -17.86
N THR A 104 -1.63 12.29 -18.95
CA THR A 104 -2.15 11.85 -20.25
C THR A 104 -1.23 10.92 -21.05
N ILE A 105 0.04 10.70 -20.64
CA ILE A 105 0.98 9.86 -21.40
C ILE A 105 1.82 9.01 -20.44
N GLY A 106 1.30 7.84 -20.07
CA GLY A 106 2.02 6.84 -19.27
C GLY A 106 1.86 5.45 -19.88
N ASP A 107 2.97 4.76 -20.10
CA ASP A 107 3.01 3.42 -20.69
C ASP A 107 2.31 2.38 -19.81
N TRP A 108 1.74 1.34 -20.42
CA TRP A 108 1.03 0.25 -19.72
C TRP A 108 1.87 -0.43 -18.63
N TRP A 109 3.20 -0.46 -18.75
CA TRP A 109 4.10 -1.01 -17.73
C TRP A 109 4.05 -0.22 -16.41
N GLN A 110 3.76 1.09 -16.46
CA GLN A 110 3.70 1.94 -15.28
C GLN A 110 2.56 1.50 -14.37
N ILE A 111 1.43 1.06 -14.94
CA ILE A 111 0.29 0.54 -14.19
C ILE A 111 0.72 -0.64 -13.34
N PHE A 112 1.47 -1.59 -13.91
CA PHE A 112 1.96 -2.75 -13.16
C PHE A 112 2.90 -2.36 -12.01
N VAL A 113 3.82 -1.42 -12.25
CA VAL A 113 4.75 -0.97 -11.21
C VAL A 113 4.01 -0.24 -10.10
N TYR A 114 3.06 0.64 -10.44
CA TYR A 114 2.25 1.30 -9.42
C TYR A 114 1.39 0.33 -8.64
N SER A 115 0.76 -0.64 -9.28
CA SER A 115 -0.06 -1.62 -8.57
C SER A 115 0.77 -2.51 -7.65
N PHE A 116 1.96 -2.92 -8.09
CA PHE A 116 2.93 -3.61 -7.25
C PHE A 116 3.29 -2.78 -6.01
N LEU A 117 3.64 -1.50 -6.22
CA LEU A 117 4.03 -0.60 -5.14
C LEU A 117 2.89 -0.29 -4.17
N HIS A 118 1.67 -0.07 -4.66
CA HIS A 118 0.51 0.18 -3.82
C HIS A 118 0.17 -1.03 -2.95
N VAL A 119 0.16 -2.22 -3.54
CA VAL A 119 -0.21 -3.44 -2.82
C VAL A 119 0.86 -3.79 -1.78
N GLY A 120 2.14 -3.63 -2.13
CA GLY A 120 3.23 -3.80 -1.16
C GLY A 120 3.19 -2.79 -0.01
N LEU A 121 2.88 -1.52 -0.30
CA LEU A 121 2.64 -0.50 0.73
C LEU A 121 1.47 -0.88 1.64
N LEU A 122 0.34 -1.31 1.07
CA LEU A 122 -0.81 -1.76 1.85
C LEU A 122 -0.46 -2.92 2.77
N ILE A 123 0.26 -3.93 2.26
CA ILE A 123 0.69 -5.07 3.08
C ILE A 123 1.64 -4.60 4.20
N SER A 124 2.60 -3.72 3.88
CA SER A 124 3.52 -3.16 4.88
C SER A 124 2.78 -2.42 5.99
N ILE A 125 1.80 -1.57 5.65
CA ILE A 125 0.98 -0.85 6.63
C ILE A 125 0.17 -1.84 7.48
N LEU A 126 -0.54 -2.78 6.85
CA LEU A 126 -1.39 -3.73 7.56
C LEU A 126 -0.57 -4.59 8.54
N LEU A 127 0.58 -5.11 8.10
CA LEU A 127 1.48 -5.88 8.96
C LEU A 127 2.10 -5.02 10.07
N SER A 128 2.31 -3.72 9.84
CA SER A 128 2.84 -2.82 10.87
C SER A 128 1.89 -2.59 12.05
N PHE A 129 0.60 -2.86 11.86
CA PHE A 129 -0.39 -2.79 12.93
C PHE A 129 -0.49 -4.08 13.75
N LEU A 130 0.05 -5.20 13.26
CA LEU A 130 -0.01 -6.48 13.98
C LEU A 130 0.92 -6.46 15.20
N PRO A 131 0.48 -7.05 16.34
CA PRO A 131 1.35 -7.26 17.48
C PRO A 131 2.37 -8.37 17.18
N GLU A 132 3.47 -8.40 17.92
CA GLU A 132 4.56 -9.38 17.73
C GLU A 132 4.07 -10.84 17.83
N SER A 133 3.08 -11.11 18.67
CA SER A 133 2.45 -12.45 18.82
C SER A 133 1.79 -12.95 17.53
N ARG A 134 1.35 -12.04 16.65
CA ARG A 134 0.74 -12.37 15.35
C ARG A 134 1.76 -12.37 14.23
N LEU A 135 2.84 -11.61 14.39
CA LEU A 135 3.96 -11.59 13.44
C LEU A 135 4.76 -12.90 13.44
N SER A 136 4.81 -13.62 14.57
CA SER A 136 5.51 -14.91 14.68
C SER A 136 4.93 -16.04 13.81
N VAL A 137 3.73 -15.85 13.26
CA VAL A 137 3.07 -16.81 12.38
C VAL A 137 3.59 -16.70 10.94
N PHE A 138 4.19 -15.57 10.58
CA PHE A 138 4.78 -15.35 9.25
C PHE A 138 6.25 -15.77 9.23
N SER A 139 6.76 -16.08 8.04
CA SER A 139 8.19 -16.32 7.87
C SER A 139 9.02 -15.07 8.21
N LYS A 140 10.25 -15.30 8.70
CA LYS A 140 11.20 -14.22 8.99
C LYS A 140 11.45 -13.33 7.76
N THR A 141 11.43 -13.92 6.56
CA THR A 141 11.59 -13.21 5.30
C THR A 141 10.45 -12.21 5.06
N THR A 142 9.19 -12.65 5.21
CA THR A 142 8.02 -11.77 5.06
C THR A 142 8.03 -10.64 6.08
N VAL A 143 8.29 -10.96 7.35
CA VAL A 143 8.39 -9.96 8.41
C VAL A 143 9.50 -8.95 8.07
N ASN A 144 10.68 -9.40 7.63
CA ASN A 144 11.78 -8.52 7.29
C ASN A 144 11.49 -7.59 6.09
N ILE A 145 10.83 -8.11 5.04
CA ILE A 145 10.51 -7.37 3.81
C ILE A 145 9.39 -6.35 3.99
N PHE A 146 8.48 -6.54 4.94
CA PHE A 146 7.30 -5.67 5.08
C PHE A 146 7.23 -4.89 6.39
N THR A 147 7.87 -5.35 7.46
CA THR A 147 7.69 -4.76 8.80
C THR A 147 8.92 -4.09 9.39
N SER A 148 10.13 -4.43 8.89
CA SER A 148 11.36 -3.79 9.35
C SER A 148 11.30 -2.28 9.13
N GLU A 149 11.98 -1.51 9.99
CA GLU A 149 11.95 -0.04 9.94
C GLU A 149 12.37 0.47 8.55
N MET A 150 13.45 -0.11 8.01
CA MET A 150 13.94 0.22 6.67
C MET A 150 12.95 -0.21 5.58
N ALA A 151 12.38 -1.42 5.67
CA ALA A 151 11.39 -1.86 4.69
C ALA A 151 10.16 -0.97 4.68
N ARG A 152 9.63 -0.60 5.84
CA ARG A 152 8.47 0.28 5.97
C ARG A 152 8.75 1.65 5.37
N PHE A 153 9.91 2.21 5.69
CA PHE A 153 10.35 3.46 5.08
C PHE A 153 10.43 3.37 3.55
N LEU A 154 11.00 2.29 3.01
CA LEU A 154 11.08 2.07 1.56
C LEU A 154 9.69 1.92 0.94
N TRP A 155 8.80 1.13 1.53
CA TRP A 155 7.43 0.94 1.03
C TRP A 155 6.63 2.24 1.00
N ILE A 156 6.89 3.15 1.93
CA ILE A 156 6.32 4.49 1.96
C ILE A 156 6.97 5.36 0.87
N VAL A 157 8.30 5.50 0.86
CA VAL A 157 8.97 6.47 -0.01
C VAL A 157 8.95 6.09 -1.49
N VAL A 158 9.12 4.80 -1.83
CA VAL A 158 9.26 4.34 -3.21
C VAL A 158 8.05 4.67 -4.10
N PRO A 159 6.78 4.46 -3.69
CA PRO A 159 5.62 4.89 -4.46
C PRO A 159 5.61 6.39 -4.80
N ILE A 160 6.05 7.24 -3.87
CA ILE A 160 6.12 8.70 -4.08
C ILE A 160 7.20 9.03 -5.11
N LEU A 161 8.39 8.45 -4.94
CA LEU A 161 9.49 8.62 -5.89
C LEU A 161 9.10 8.14 -7.29
N ALA A 162 8.44 6.98 -7.39
CA ALA A 162 7.93 6.46 -8.65
C ALA A 162 7.01 7.48 -9.34
N MET A 163 6.10 8.13 -8.61
CA MET A 163 5.25 9.20 -9.17
C MET A 163 6.03 10.39 -9.70
N ILE A 164 7.09 10.82 -9.00
CA ILE A 164 7.90 11.97 -9.41
C ILE A 164 8.67 11.64 -10.69
N PHE A 165 9.37 10.49 -10.73
CA PHE A 165 10.23 10.12 -11.84
C PHE A 165 9.45 9.73 -13.10
N VAL A 166 8.33 9.04 -12.95
CA VAL A 166 7.51 8.60 -14.08
C VAL A 166 6.82 9.79 -14.77
N LYS A 167 6.48 10.85 -14.03
CA LYS A 167 5.91 12.09 -14.59
C LYS A 167 6.95 12.94 -15.34
N GLY A 168 8.23 12.85 -14.99
CA GLY A 168 9.31 13.64 -15.59
C GLY A 168 9.59 13.30 -17.06
N GLY A 169 9.42 12.04 -17.47
CA GLY A 169 9.77 11.59 -18.84
C GLY A 169 8.81 12.06 -19.94
N ALA A 170 7.56 12.40 -19.62
CA ALA A 170 6.57 12.82 -20.62
C ALA A 170 6.76 14.28 -21.09
N SER A 171 7.41 15.13 -20.28
CA SER A 171 7.66 16.53 -20.62
C SER A 171 8.88 16.72 -21.53
N GLU A 172 9.77 15.73 -21.63
CA GLU A 172 11.05 15.90 -22.33
C GLU A 172 10.94 15.60 -23.83
N LYS A 173 10.04 14.70 -24.23
CA LYS A 173 9.79 14.40 -25.67
C LYS A 173 9.20 15.56 -26.46
N LYS A 174 8.56 16.54 -25.79
CA LYS A 174 7.94 17.68 -26.49
C LYS A 174 8.93 18.82 -26.80
N LYS A 175 10.16 18.76 -26.30
CA LYS A 175 11.18 19.81 -26.50
C LYS A 175 12.20 19.48 -27.60
N THR A 176 12.18 18.27 -28.15
CA THR A 176 13.10 17.81 -29.21
C THR A 176 12.50 17.84 -30.61
N GLU A 177 11.24 18.29 -30.75
CA GLU A 177 10.51 18.35 -32.04
C GLU A 177 10.12 19.78 -32.47
N GLU A 178 10.61 20.82 -31.76
CA GLU A 178 10.47 22.24 -32.17
C GLU A 178 11.79 22.82 -32.69
#